data_AF-A0A972NCN3-F1
#
_entry.id   AF-A0A972NCN3-F1
#
_cell.length_a   1.000
_cell.length_b   1.000
_cell.length_c   1.000
_cell.angle_alpha   90.00
_cell.angle_beta   90.00
_cell.angle_gamma   90.00
#
_symmetry.space_group_name_H-M   'P 1'
#
loop_
_entity.id
_entity.type
_entity.pdbx_description
1 polymer ?
#
loop_
_entity_poly.entity_id
_entity_poly.type
_entity_poly.pdbx_seq_one_letter_code
_entity_poly.pdbx_strand_id
1 'polypeptide(L)'
;MTADKSKAYVLWFKDVGIDDIHLVGGKAASLGEMIRALTPMGIQIPDGFAITSNAYWRFIDYNDLRDKIRKELEGLNVDDIEDLERRAFRVRELIKSGEFPPDLEEEIRKFYYELGKKYGMENVDVAVRSSSTAEDLPDASFAGQQETYLNVVGASSLLVHVKKAFASLFTARAIAYREKFGFDHFKVALAIAVQKMVRSDLGASGVMFTLDTESGFRDVVLINAIYGLGEMIV
;
A
#
# COMPACT_ATOMS: atom_id res chain seq x y z
N MET A 1 -5.00 25.51 11.63
CA MET A 1 -6.19 24.71 11.25
C MET A 1 -5.69 23.46 10.57
N THR A 2 -5.55 22.37 11.33
CA THR A 2 -5.31 21.04 10.76
C THR A 2 -6.53 20.70 9.91
N ALA A 3 -6.34 20.55 8.59
CA ALA A 3 -7.38 20.08 7.70
C ALA A 3 -7.96 18.77 8.26
N ASP A 4 -9.26 18.59 8.12
CA ASP A 4 -9.94 17.37 8.53
C ASP A 4 -9.40 16.19 7.71
N LYS A 5 -8.47 15.42 8.31
CA LYS A 5 -7.83 14.27 7.67
C LYS A 5 -8.83 13.20 7.26
N SER A 6 -9.97 13.13 7.95
CA SER A 6 -10.98 12.06 7.77
C SER A 6 -11.58 12.01 6.37
N LYS A 7 -11.40 13.06 5.55
CA LYS A 7 -11.87 13.14 4.17
C LYS A 7 -10.77 13.26 3.12
N ALA A 8 -9.50 13.33 3.55
CA ALA A 8 -8.39 13.51 2.63
C ALA A 8 -8.19 12.27 1.75
N TYR A 9 -7.89 12.46 0.48
CA TYR A 9 -7.49 11.37 -0.43
C TYR A 9 -5.99 11.11 -0.40
N VAL A 10 -5.19 12.15 -0.14
CA VAL A 10 -3.74 12.04 -0.07
C VAL A 10 -3.20 12.79 1.16
N LEU A 11 -2.26 12.19 1.87
CA LEU A 11 -1.61 12.75 3.06
C LEU A 11 -0.10 12.53 3.04
N TRP A 12 0.69 13.53 3.43
CA TRP A 12 2.14 13.33 3.58
C TRP A 12 2.45 12.41 4.76
N PHE A 13 3.53 11.62 4.67
CA PHE A 13 3.91 10.74 5.78
C PHE A 13 4.17 11.51 7.09
N LYS A 14 4.79 12.69 7.02
CA LYS A 14 5.01 13.54 8.20
C LYS A 14 3.72 13.97 8.92
N ASP A 15 2.58 13.94 8.22
CA ASP A 15 1.30 14.40 8.71
C ASP A 15 0.41 13.24 9.21
N VAL A 16 0.91 12.00 9.23
CA VAL A 16 0.17 10.81 9.70
C VAL A 16 0.92 10.04 10.79
N GLY A 17 0.20 9.24 11.57
CA GLY A 17 0.76 8.38 12.62
C GLY A 17 -0.14 7.20 12.96
N ILE A 18 0.10 6.55 14.10
CA ILE A 18 -0.60 5.33 14.53
C ILE A 18 -2.12 5.53 14.68
N ASP A 19 -2.56 6.72 15.07
CA ASP A 19 -3.99 7.06 15.17
C ASP A 19 -4.70 7.11 13.80
N ASP A 20 -3.92 7.24 12.71
CA ASP A 20 -4.42 7.35 11.34
C ASP A 20 -4.40 5.97 10.61
N ILE A 21 -4.15 4.83 11.28
CA ILE A 21 -4.08 3.49 10.65
C ILE A 21 -5.34 3.15 9.85
N HIS A 22 -6.51 3.49 10.36
CA HIS A 22 -7.79 3.28 9.66
C HIS A 22 -7.88 4.01 8.32
N LEU A 23 -7.07 5.07 8.14
CA LEU A 23 -7.04 5.92 6.95
C LEU A 23 -5.88 5.57 6.01
N VAL A 24 -4.68 5.33 6.55
CA VAL A 24 -3.45 5.15 5.73
C VAL A 24 -2.82 3.76 5.83
N GLY A 25 -3.37 2.88 6.66
CA GLY A 25 -2.82 1.56 6.96
C GLY A 25 -1.55 1.59 7.81
N GLY A 26 -1.19 0.44 8.37
CA GLY A 26 -0.11 0.36 9.37
C GLY A 26 1.27 0.71 8.84
N LYS A 27 1.59 0.39 7.57
CA LYS A 27 2.88 0.74 6.96
C LYS A 27 3.09 2.25 6.83
N ALA A 28 2.11 2.97 6.27
CA ALA A 28 2.22 4.42 6.11
C ALA A 28 2.18 5.14 7.46
N ALA A 29 1.36 4.66 8.40
CA ALA A 29 1.32 5.16 9.78
C ALA A 29 2.70 5.00 10.47
N SER A 30 3.29 3.80 10.37
CA SER A 30 4.62 3.51 10.93
C SER A 30 5.72 4.36 10.29
N LEU A 31 5.67 4.58 8.97
CA LEU A 31 6.58 5.51 8.28
C LEU A 31 6.44 6.94 8.82
N GLY A 32 5.21 7.39 9.07
CA GLY A 32 4.95 8.69 9.67
C GLY A 32 5.53 8.82 11.08
N GLU A 33 5.36 7.80 11.93
CA GLU A 33 5.98 7.77 13.26
C GLU A 33 7.50 7.83 13.18
N MET A 34 8.11 7.02 12.32
CA MET A 34 9.56 7.00 12.16
C MET A 34 10.09 8.35 11.66
N ILE A 35 9.42 9.01 10.70
CA ILE A 35 9.83 10.34 10.23
C ILE A 35 9.76 11.37 11.37
N ARG A 36 8.69 11.39 12.16
CA ARG A 36 8.55 12.36 13.26
C ARG A 36 9.55 12.12 14.39
N ALA A 37 9.79 10.85 14.75
CA ALA A 37 10.63 10.49 15.89
C ALA A 37 12.12 10.46 15.54
N LEU A 38 12.50 9.96 14.35
CA LEU A 38 13.88 9.60 14.05
C LEU A 38 14.59 10.62 13.15
N THR A 39 13.88 11.38 12.31
CA THR A 39 14.50 12.42 11.50
C THR A 39 15.17 13.52 12.34
N PRO A 40 14.60 14.00 13.47
CA PRO A 40 15.31 14.91 14.38
C PRO A 40 16.59 14.33 15.00
N MET A 41 16.70 12.99 15.05
CA MET A 41 17.89 12.27 15.53
C MET A 41 18.92 12.02 14.41
N GLY A 42 18.70 12.54 13.20
CA GLY A 42 19.60 12.39 12.06
C GLY A 42 19.40 11.11 11.25
N ILE A 43 18.39 10.29 11.55
CA ILE A 43 18.06 9.10 10.76
C ILE A 43 17.37 9.53 9.47
N GLN A 44 17.95 9.11 8.35
CA GLN A 44 17.43 9.44 7.02
C GLN A 44 16.35 8.46 6.61
N ILE A 45 15.14 8.98 6.38
CA ILE A 45 14.00 8.22 5.90
C ILE A 45 13.51 8.89 4.61
N PRO A 46 13.38 8.15 3.49
CA PRO A 46 12.85 8.72 2.26
C PRO A 46 11.42 9.22 2.46
N ASP A 47 11.16 10.45 2.02
CA ASP A 47 9.85 11.09 2.13
C ASP A 47 8.87 10.51 1.10
N GLY A 48 7.59 10.81 1.29
CA GLY A 48 6.51 10.33 0.46
C GLY A 48 5.14 10.68 1.04
N PHE A 49 4.11 10.06 0.47
CA PHE A 49 2.72 10.30 0.84
C PHE A 49 1.91 9.01 0.79
N ALA A 50 0.83 8.99 1.55
CA ALA A 50 -0.17 7.94 1.54
C ALA A 50 -1.37 8.36 0.69
N ILE A 51 -1.80 7.49 -0.20
CA ILE A 51 -3.13 7.52 -0.81
C ILE A 51 -4.05 6.76 0.15
N THR A 52 -5.08 7.42 0.65
CA THR A 52 -5.87 6.95 1.79
C THR A 52 -6.93 5.91 1.41
N SER A 53 -7.55 5.29 2.41
CA SER A 53 -8.74 4.45 2.23
C SER A 53 -9.93 5.20 1.63
N ASN A 54 -10.03 6.52 1.85
CA ASN A 54 -11.05 7.34 1.20
C ASN A 54 -10.85 7.41 -0.31
N ALA A 55 -9.59 7.53 -0.78
CA ALA A 55 -9.28 7.51 -2.20
C ALA A 55 -9.69 6.18 -2.85
N TYR A 56 -9.46 5.06 -2.14
CA TYR A 56 -9.92 3.74 -2.56
C TYR A 56 -11.44 3.70 -2.72
N TRP A 57 -12.20 4.09 -1.69
CA TRP A 57 -13.66 4.10 -1.77
C TRP A 57 -14.19 5.03 -2.85
N ARG A 58 -13.62 6.23 -2.96
CA ARG A 58 -13.96 7.20 -4.00
C ARG A 58 -13.76 6.62 -5.40
N PHE A 59 -12.68 5.87 -5.64
CA PHE A 59 -12.43 5.17 -6.90
C PHE A 59 -13.44 4.04 -7.14
N ILE A 60 -13.71 3.20 -6.13
CA ILE A 60 -14.67 2.10 -6.22
C ILE A 60 -16.08 2.60 -6.54
N ASP A 61 -16.52 3.66 -5.86
CA ASP A 61 -17.86 4.20 -5.96
C ASP A 61 -18.07 4.94 -7.30
N TYR A 62 -17.06 5.70 -7.77
CA TYR A 62 -17.14 6.39 -9.06
C TYR A 62 -17.29 5.44 -10.27
N ASN A 63 -16.79 4.21 -10.14
CA ASN A 63 -16.81 3.21 -11.20
C ASN A 63 -17.96 2.18 -11.06
N ASP A 64 -18.85 2.37 -10.09
CA ASP A 64 -19.91 1.41 -9.72
C ASP A 64 -19.36 -0.01 -9.51
N LEU A 65 -18.17 -0.13 -8.92
CA LEU A 65 -17.47 -1.42 -8.83
C LEU A 65 -18.07 -2.33 -7.77
N ARG A 66 -18.77 -1.80 -6.75
CA ARG A 66 -19.33 -2.63 -5.67
C ARG A 66 -20.23 -3.73 -6.19
N ASP A 67 -21.23 -3.36 -6.98
CA ASP A 67 -22.23 -4.32 -7.45
C ASP A 67 -21.66 -5.25 -8.52
N LYS A 68 -20.75 -4.75 -9.36
CA LYS A 68 -20.04 -5.57 -10.35
C LYS A 68 -19.20 -6.66 -9.68
N ILE A 69 -18.47 -6.30 -8.62
CA ILE A 69 -17.64 -7.24 -7.85
C ILE A 69 -18.53 -8.24 -7.11
N ARG A 70 -19.60 -7.79 -6.44
CA ARG A 70 -20.55 -8.70 -5.76
C ARG A 70 -21.11 -9.73 -6.72
N LYS A 71 -21.56 -9.30 -7.89
CA LYS A 71 -22.10 -10.18 -8.92
C LYS A 71 -21.07 -11.20 -9.42
N GLU A 72 -19.81 -10.78 -9.60
CA GLU A 72 -18.75 -11.70 -10.03
C GLU A 72 -18.39 -12.73 -8.95
N LEU A 73 -18.50 -12.37 -7.67
CA LEU A 73 -18.22 -13.28 -6.55
C LEU A 73 -19.45 -14.06 -6.07
N GLU A 74 -20.64 -13.79 -6.61
CA GLU A 74 -21.87 -14.47 -6.22
C GLU A 74 -21.79 -15.98 -6.50
N GLY A 75 -22.07 -16.78 -5.47
CA GLY A 75 -22.01 -18.24 -5.53
C GLY A 75 -20.59 -18.79 -5.70
N LEU A 76 -19.55 -18.01 -5.40
CA LEU A 76 -18.16 -18.48 -5.41
C LEU A 76 -18.01 -19.69 -4.48
N ASN A 77 -17.43 -20.77 -5.01
CA ASN A 77 -16.96 -21.89 -4.22
C ASN A 77 -15.44 -21.75 -3.99
N VAL A 78 -15.03 -21.50 -2.75
CA VAL A 78 -13.61 -21.31 -2.39
C VAL A 78 -12.76 -22.56 -2.54
N ASP A 79 -13.37 -23.75 -2.54
CA ASP A 79 -12.68 -25.03 -2.72
C ASP A 79 -12.44 -25.36 -4.20
N ASP A 80 -13.11 -24.65 -5.12
CA ASP A 80 -12.85 -24.72 -6.56
C ASP A 80 -11.79 -23.67 -6.94
N ILE A 81 -10.53 -24.13 -6.99
CA ILE A 81 -9.36 -23.27 -7.26
C ILE A 81 -9.47 -22.61 -8.63
N GLU A 82 -9.96 -23.32 -9.66
CA GLU A 82 -10.06 -22.79 -11.01
C GLU A 82 -11.15 -21.70 -11.12
N ASP A 83 -12.31 -21.90 -10.47
CA ASP A 83 -13.36 -20.88 -10.40
C ASP A 83 -12.88 -19.63 -9.63
N LEU A 84 -12.24 -19.85 -8.48
CA LEU A 84 -11.68 -18.79 -7.65
C LEU A 84 -10.66 -17.94 -8.42
N GLU A 85 -9.70 -18.56 -9.10
CA GLU A 85 -8.70 -17.83 -9.88
C GLU A 85 -9.31 -17.05 -11.03
N ARG A 86 -10.27 -17.64 -11.75
CA ARG A 86 -10.97 -16.99 -12.86
C ARG A 86 -11.77 -15.76 -12.39
N ARG A 87 -12.55 -15.89 -11.31
CA ARG A 87 -13.35 -14.78 -10.76
C ARG A 87 -12.46 -13.69 -10.17
N ALA A 88 -11.42 -14.08 -9.42
CA ALA A 88 -10.42 -13.15 -8.90
C ALA A 88 -9.73 -12.37 -10.03
N PHE A 89 -9.37 -13.04 -11.13
CA PHE A 89 -8.83 -12.36 -12.31
C PHE A 89 -9.81 -11.33 -12.87
N ARG A 90 -11.08 -11.71 -13.11
CA ARG A 90 -12.10 -10.79 -13.63
C ARG A 90 -12.33 -9.58 -12.73
N VAL A 91 -12.44 -9.78 -11.42
CA VAL A 91 -12.55 -8.68 -10.44
C VAL A 91 -11.37 -7.72 -10.54
N ARG A 92 -10.14 -8.25 -10.63
CA ARG A 92 -8.94 -7.42 -10.78
C ARG A 92 -8.93 -6.66 -12.11
N GLU A 93 -9.38 -7.26 -13.21
CA GLU A 93 -9.53 -6.54 -14.48
C GLU A 93 -10.56 -5.41 -14.40
N LEU A 94 -11.70 -5.63 -13.73
CA LEU A 94 -12.71 -4.58 -13.50
C LEU A 94 -12.13 -3.38 -12.75
N ILE A 95 -11.31 -3.62 -11.72
CA ILE A 95 -10.66 -2.55 -10.97
C ILE A 95 -9.61 -1.84 -11.82
N LYS A 96 -8.79 -2.58 -12.57
CA LYS A 96 -7.75 -2.00 -13.42
C LYS A 96 -8.31 -1.19 -14.60
N SER A 97 -9.47 -1.55 -15.11
CA SER A 97 -10.15 -0.83 -16.20
C SER A 97 -10.93 0.39 -15.72
N GLY A 98 -11.23 0.51 -14.42
CA GLY A 98 -11.91 1.67 -13.85
C GLY A 98 -11.14 2.97 -14.05
N GLU A 99 -11.83 4.10 -14.18
CA GLU A 99 -11.25 5.43 -14.39
C GLU A 99 -11.03 6.16 -13.05
N PHE A 100 -10.00 7.00 -12.98
CA PHE A 100 -9.85 7.84 -11.80
C PHE A 100 -10.88 8.98 -11.85
N PRO A 101 -11.58 9.25 -10.75
CA PRO A 101 -12.29 10.50 -10.56
C PRO A 101 -11.35 11.69 -10.79
N PRO A 102 -11.75 12.75 -11.52
CA PRO A 102 -10.87 13.87 -11.83
C PRO A 102 -10.26 14.53 -10.57
N ASP A 103 -11.06 14.65 -9.50
CA ASP A 103 -10.64 15.18 -8.20
C ASP A 103 -9.52 14.35 -7.57
N LEU A 104 -9.67 13.03 -7.60
CA LEU A 104 -8.69 12.10 -7.04
C LEU A 104 -7.40 12.05 -7.89
N GLU A 105 -7.54 12.03 -9.22
CA GLU A 105 -6.39 12.04 -10.13
C GLU A 105 -5.55 13.30 -9.95
N GLU A 106 -6.19 14.47 -9.92
CA GLU A 106 -5.51 15.75 -9.75
C GLU A 106 -4.74 15.80 -8.42
N GLU A 107 -5.36 15.34 -7.32
CA GLU A 107 -4.72 15.34 -6.01
C GLU A 107 -3.49 14.42 -5.96
N ILE A 108 -3.58 13.20 -6.49
CA ILE A 108 -2.42 12.28 -6.56
C ILE A 108 -1.29 12.89 -7.39
N ARG A 109 -1.61 13.46 -8.56
CA ARG A 109 -0.62 14.11 -9.44
C ARG A 109 0.06 15.27 -8.73
N LYS A 110 -0.71 16.11 -8.02
CA LYS A 110 -0.19 17.26 -7.26
C LYS A 110 0.85 16.80 -6.23
N PHE A 111 0.53 15.82 -5.39
CA PHE A 111 1.46 15.31 -4.38
C PHE A 111 2.72 14.68 -5.00
N TYR A 112 2.56 13.96 -6.12
CA TYR A 112 3.70 13.42 -6.86
C TYR A 112 4.65 14.51 -7.38
N TYR A 113 4.12 15.58 -7.99
CA TYR A 113 4.95 16.69 -8.47
C TYR A 113 5.56 17.50 -7.33
N GLU A 114 4.84 17.68 -6.21
CA GLU A 114 5.39 18.32 -5.01
C GLU A 114 6.52 17.50 -4.40
N LEU A 115 6.41 16.16 -4.39
CA LEU A 115 7.51 15.27 -4.01
C LEU A 115 8.70 15.43 -4.95
N GLY A 116 8.47 15.50 -6.27
CA GLY A 116 9.50 15.79 -7.26
C GLY A 116 10.24 17.09 -6.98
N LYS A 117 9.52 18.17 -6.69
CA LYS A 117 10.11 19.47 -6.31
C LYS A 117 10.99 19.38 -5.07
N LYS A 118 10.57 18.63 -4.03
CA LYS A 118 11.38 18.42 -2.81
C LYS A 118 12.74 17.76 -3.10
N TYR A 119 12.78 16.90 -4.11
CA TYR A 119 14.00 16.19 -4.52
C TYR A 119 14.72 16.84 -5.72
N GLY A 120 14.22 17.97 -6.24
CA GLY A 120 14.80 18.62 -7.42
C GLY A 120 14.68 17.80 -8.71
N MET A 121 13.66 16.94 -8.80
CA MET A 121 13.42 16.04 -9.94
C MET A 121 12.05 16.33 -10.56
N GLU A 122 11.98 16.46 -11.88
CA GLU A 122 10.71 16.60 -12.59
C GLU A 122 9.86 15.33 -12.47
N ASN A 123 10.51 14.17 -12.67
CA ASN A 123 9.91 12.85 -12.50
C ASN A 123 10.69 12.05 -11.46
N VAL A 124 10.17 12.06 -10.24
CA VAL A 124 10.77 11.33 -9.12
C VAL A 124 10.45 9.84 -9.19
N ASP A 125 11.47 9.00 -9.02
CA ASP A 125 11.32 7.56 -8.88
C ASP A 125 10.74 7.20 -7.51
N VAL A 126 9.61 6.50 -7.51
CA VAL A 126 8.87 6.12 -6.31
C VAL A 126 8.59 4.61 -6.25
N ALA A 127 8.52 4.09 -5.03
CA ALA A 127 7.92 2.82 -4.69
C ALA A 127 6.44 3.02 -4.40
N VAL A 128 5.59 2.14 -4.93
CA VAL A 128 4.15 2.08 -4.64
C VAL A 128 3.90 0.80 -3.84
N ARG A 129 3.54 0.95 -2.56
CA ARG A 129 3.43 -0.15 -1.62
C ARG A 129 2.02 -0.16 -1.03
N SER A 130 1.34 -1.30 -1.11
CA SER A 130 0.08 -1.48 -0.40
C SER A 130 0.27 -1.34 1.11
N SER A 131 -0.67 -0.66 1.77
CA SER A 131 -0.72 -0.37 3.20
C SER A 131 -2.12 -0.71 3.70
N SER A 132 -2.27 -1.91 4.28
CA SER A 132 -3.58 -2.41 4.69
C SER A 132 -4.10 -1.67 5.92
N THR A 133 -5.40 -1.38 5.93
CA THR A 133 -6.11 -0.81 7.09
C THR A 133 -6.61 -1.89 8.07
N ALA A 134 -6.51 -3.16 7.69
CA ALA A 134 -7.06 -4.30 8.43
C ALA A 134 -6.00 -5.12 9.17
N GLU A 135 -4.93 -4.49 9.67
CA GLU A 135 -3.87 -5.16 10.45
C GLU A 135 -4.38 -5.73 11.79
N ASP A 136 -5.56 -5.30 12.26
CA ASP A 136 -6.19 -5.73 13.51
C ASP A 136 -6.98 -7.05 13.42
N LEU A 137 -6.98 -7.73 12.26
CA LEU A 137 -7.53 -9.08 12.21
C LEU A 137 -6.50 -10.05 12.85
N PRO A 138 -6.85 -10.76 13.95
CA PRO A 138 -5.90 -11.48 14.81
C PRO A 138 -4.96 -12.48 14.10
N ASP A 139 -5.40 -13.00 12.95
CA ASP A 139 -4.66 -13.95 12.11
C ASP A 139 -4.36 -13.43 10.69
N ALA A 140 -4.61 -12.14 10.42
CA ALA A 140 -4.39 -11.55 9.10
C ALA A 140 -3.08 -10.76 9.07
N SER A 141 -1.98 -11.46 9.33
CA SER A 141 -0.71 -11.05 8.75
C SER A 141 -0.84 -11.20 7.24
N PHE A 142 -1.41 -10.19 6.57
CA PHE A 142 -1.31 -10.00 5.11
C PHE A 142 0.16 -9.75 4.66
N ALA A 143 1.12 -9.94 5.57
CA ALA A 143 2.54 -10.01 5.30
C ALA A 143 2.80 -11.01 4.16
N GLY A 144 3.45 -10.53 3.10
CA GLY A 144 3.78 -11.33 1.92
C GLY A 144 2.66 -11.48 0.86
N GLN A 145 1.50 -10.83 1.01
CA GLN A 145 0.48 -10.75 -0.06
C GLN A 145 0.31 -9.34 -0.64
N GLN A 146 1.15 -8.41 -0.18
CA GLN A 146 1.03 -7.00 -0.47
C GLN A 146 1.91 -6.64 -1.65
N GLU A 147 1.29 -6.30 -2.79
CA GLU A 147 2.01 -5.89 -4.00
C GLU A 147 2.83 -4.63 -3.72
N THR A 148 4.11 -4.71 -4.07
CA THR A 148 5.08 -3.62 -4.06
C THR A 148 5.57 -3.42 -5.49
N TYR A 149 5.56 -2.18 -5.95
CA TYR A 149 6.06 -1.79 -7.26
C TYR A 149 7.21 -0.81 -7.07
N LEU A 150 8.40 -1.18 -7.54
CA LEU A 150 9.62 -0.38 -7.40
C LEU A 150 9.92 0.38 -8.69
N ASN A 151 10.67 1.48 -8.59
CA ASN A 151 11.12 2.30 -9.72
C ASN A 151 9.98 2.79 -10.63
N VAL A 152 8.84 3.17 -10.04
CA VAL A 152 7.75 3.79 -10.78
C VAL A 152 8.11 5.24 -11.05
N VAL A 153 8.15 5.61 -12.33
CA VAL A 153 8.53 6.97 -12.79
C VAL A 153 7.42 7.56 -13.64
N GLY A 154 7.06 8.80 -13.32
CA GLY A 154 6.04 9.59 -14.02
C GLY A 154 4.65 9.42 -13.41
N ALA A 155 3.91 10.52 -13.34
CA ALA A 155 2.59 10.55 -12.71
C ALA A 155 1.57 9.59 -13.36
N SER A 156 1.62 9.42 -14.69
CA SER A 156 0.76 8.46 -15.39
C SER A 156 1.10 7.01 -15.03
N SER A 157 2.38 6.69 -14.87
CA SER A 157 2.82 5.37 -14.42
C SER A 157 2.41 5.12 -12.97
N LEU A 158 2.52 6.14 -12.10
CA LEU A 158 2.03 6.07 -10.73
C LEU A 158 0.55 5.68 -10.68
N LEU A 159 -0.32 6.36 -11.43
CA LEU A 159 -1.75 6.05 -11.45
C LEU A 159 -2.04 4.62 -11.89
N VAL A 160 -1.32 4.09 -12.89
CA VAL A 160 -1.44 2.68 -13.30
C VAL A 160 -1.10 1.74 -12.15
N HIS A 161 -0.01 2.00 -11.42
CA HIS A 161 0.41 1.17 -10.29
C HIS A 161 -0.51 1.31 -9.07
N VAL A 162 -1.14 2.47 -8.88
CA VAL A 162 -2.19 2.67 -7.87
C VAL A 162 -3.40 1.78 -8.16
N LYS A 163 -3.88 1.71 -9.41
CA LYS A 163 -4.96 0.78 -9.78
C LYS A 163 -4.59 -0.68 -9.56
N LYS A 164 -3.35 -1.05 -9.93
CA LYS A 164 -2.85 -2.42 -9.68
C LYS A 164 -2.85 -2.74 -8.18
N ALA A 165 -2.33 -1.83 -7.36
CA ALA A 165 -2.36 -1.97 -5.92
C ALA A 165 -3.80 -2.09 -5.38
N PHE A 166 -4.76 -1.28 -5.82
CA PHE A 166 -6.17 -1.46 -5.46
C PHE A 166 -6.73 -2.84 -5.87
N ALA A 167 -6.35 -3.34 -7.04
CA ALA A 167 -6.73 -4.67 -7.50
C ALA A 167 -6.10 -5.80 -6.67
N SER A 168 -4.94 -5.58 -6.06
CA SER A 168 -4.26 -6.57 -5.20
C SER A 168 -5.11 -7.03 -4.01
N LEU A 169 -6.07 -6.21 -3.58
CA LEU A 169 -7.01 -6.60 -2.53
C LEU A 169 -7.88 -7.81 -2.93
N PHE A 170 -8.03 -8.07 -4.24
CA PHE A 170 -8.86 -9.14 -4.82
C PHE A 170 -8.04 -10.22 -5.52
N THR A 171 -6.85 -10.55 -5.01
CA THR A 171 -6.18 -11.80 -5.39
C THR A 171 -7.01 -13.01 -4.95
N ALA A 172 -6.85 -14.16 -5.63
CA ALA A 172 -7.53 -15.40 -5.27
C ALA A 172 -7.32 -15.75 -3.79
N ARG A 173 -6.08 -15.61 -3.30
CA ARG A 173 -5.72 -15.85 -1.90
C ARG A 173 -6.42 -14.90 -0.93
N ALA A 174 -6.50 -13.61 -1.26
CA ALA A 174 -7.19 -12.63 -0.42
C ALA A 174 -8.71 -12.82 -0.41
N ILE A 175 -9.30 -13.23 -1.55
CA ILE A 175 -10.73 -13.56 -1.65
C ILE A 175 -11.04 -14.80 -0.81
N ALA A 176 -10.33 -15.91 -1.03
CA ALA A 176 -10.54 -17.14 -0.29
C ALA A 176 -10.37 -16.98 1.22
N TYR A 177 -9.39 -16.16 1.65
CA TYR A 177 -9.22 -15.84 3.05
C TYR A 177 -10.47 -15.15 3.62
N ARG A 178 -10.96 -14.09 2.96
CA ARG A 178 -12.14 -13.35 3.46
C ARG A 178 -13.40 -14.20 3.48
N GLU A 179 -13.65 -14.99 2.44
CA GLU A 179 -14.78 -15.91 2.38
C GLU A 179 -14.71 -16.97 3.49
N LYS A 180 -13.54 -17.59 3.71
CA LYS A 180 -13.34 -18.61 4.76
C LYS A 180 -13.63 -18.10 6.17
N PHE A 181 -13.34 -16.83 6.43
CA PHE A 181 -13.57 -16.20 7.73
C PHE A 181 -14.84 -15.33 7.79
N GLY A 182 -15.66 -15.33 6.73
CA GLY A 182 -16.91 -14.58 6.67
C GLY A 182 -16.74 -13.04 6.71
N PHE A 183 -15.60 -12.53 6.23
CA PHE A 183 -15.35 -11.10 6.15
C PHE A 183 -15.96 -10.49 4.89
N ASP A 184 -16.73 -9.42 5.07
CA ASP A 184 -17.25 -8.65 3.95
C ASP A 184 -16.11 -7.97 3.16
N HIS A 185 -16.05 -8.27 1.86
CA HIS A 185 -15.12 -7.67 0.91
C HIS A 185 -15.14 -6.14 0.89
N PHE A 186 -16.27 -5.53 1.27
CA PHE A 186 -16.46 -4.08 1.27
C PHE A 186 -16.30 -3.42 2.64
N LYS A 187 -15.86 -4.18 3.66
CA LYS A 187 -15.44 -3.61 4.96
C LYS A 187 -13.93 -3.39 5.06
N VAL A 188 -13.18 -3.83 4.06
CA VAL A 188 -11.73 -3.66 4.00
C VAL A 188 -11.39 -2.66 2.91
N ALA A 189 -10.59 -1.66 3.25
CA ALA A 189 -10.06 -0.70 2.30
C ALA A 189 -8.54 -0.84 2.21
N LEU A 190 -7.98 -0.47 1.07
CA LEU A 190 -6.54 -0.45 0.87
C LEU A 190 -6.04 0.99 0.76
N ALA A 191 -5.14 1.37 1.65
CA ALA A 191 -4.32 2.55 1.46
C ALA A 191 -3.01 2.17 0.74
N ILE A 192 -2.33 3.15 0.17
CA ILE A 192 -1.10 2.94 -0.60
C ILE A 192 -0.05 3.95 -0.14
N ALA A 193 1.11 3.47 0.26
CA ALA A 193 2.28 4.28 0.53
C ALA A 193 3.07 4.50 -0.77
N VAL A 194 3.23 5.76 -1.18
CA VAL A 194 4.07 6.19 -2.30
C VAL A 194 5.31 6.86 -1.73
N GLN A 195 6.46 6.22 -1.88
CA GLN A 195 7.70 6.64 -1.21
C GLN A 195 8.82 6.85 -2.22
N LYS A 196 9.67 7.86 -2.02
CA LYS A 196 10.89 8.04 -2.80
C LYS A 196 11.76 6.78 -2.77
N MET A 197 12.18 6.31 -3.94
CA MET A 197 13.15 5.20 -4.05
C MET A 197 14.53 5.61 -3.56
N VAL A 198 15.22 4.67 -2.90
CA VAL A 198 16.64 4.77 -2.55
C VAL A 198 17.44 4.03 -3.62
N ARG A 199 18.60 4.58 -4.01
CA ARG A 199 19.50 3.97 -5.01
C ARG A 199 20.30 2.77 -4.46
N SER A 200 19.63 1.86 -3.76
CA SER A 200 20.27 0.63 -3.27
C SER A 200 20.60 -0.34 -4.40
N ASP A 201 20.07 -0.13 -5.60
CA ASP A 201 20.51 -0.76 -6.85
C ASP A 201 22.00 -0.54 -7.14
N LEU A 202 22.57 0.56 -6.64
CA LEU A 202 23.99 0.89 -6.73
C LEU A 202 24.79 0.54 -5.47
N GLY A 203 24.16 -0.13 -4.49
CA GLY A 203 24.75 -0.40 -3.19
C GLY A 203 24.19 -1.67 -2.56
N ALA A 204 23.76 -1.55 -1.30
CA ALA A 204 23.24 -2.65 -0.53
C ALA A 204 21.93 -2.28 0.16
N SER A 205 21.15 -3.29 0.53
CA SER A 205 19.94 -3.20 1.31
C SER A 205 19.86 -4.38 2.27
N GLY A 206 18.97 -4.30 3.26
CA GLY A 206 18.90 -5.34 4.28
C GLY A 206 17.69 -5.20 5.19
N VAL A 207 17.56 -6.18 6.09
CA VAL A 207 16.55 -6.23 7.15
C VAL A 207 17.29 -6.35 8.48
N MET A 208 16.78 -5.65 9.49
CA MET A 208 17.34 -5.65 10.84
C MET A 208 16.27 -6.06 11.85
N PHE A 209 16.65 -6.93 12.78
CA PHE A 209 15.86 -7.28 13.95
C PHE A 209 16.62 -6.88 15.21
N THR A 210 15.92 -6.30 16.19
CA THR A 210 16.48 -5.89 17.49
C THR A 210 16.51 -7.03 18.52
N LEU A 211 16.40 -8.27 18.04
CA LEU A 211 16.51 -9.52 18.80
C LEU A 211 16.88 -10.65 17.84
N ASP A 212 17.32 -11.78 18.38
CA ASP A 212 17.45 -13.03 17.64
C ASP A 212 16.06 -13.63 17.37
N THR A 213 15.69 -13.74 16.11
CA THR A 213 14.38 -14.25 15.69
C THR A 213 14.20 -15.75 15.93
N GLU A 214 15.28 -16.51 16.08
CA GLU A 214 15.20 -17.96 16.32
C GLU A 214 15.01 -18.28 17.81
N SER A 215 15.83 -17.69 18.68
CA SER A 215 15.78 -17.97 20.12
C SER A 215 14.91 -16.97 20.93
N GLY A 216 14.61 -15.80 20.36
CA GLY A 216 13.98 -14.69 21.08
C GLY A 216 14.93 -13.90 21.97
N PHE A 217 16.24 -14.17 21.92
CA PHE A 217 17.25 -13.49 22.74
C PHE A 217 17.36 -12.00 22.36
N ARG A 218 17.13 -11.10 23.34
CA ARG A 218 16.95 -9.67 23.09
C ARG A 218 18.24 -8.84 23.12
N ASP A 219 19.35 -9.40 23.57
CA ASP A 219 20.60 -8.63 23.74
C ASP A 219 21.51 -8.69 22.49
N VAL A 220 20.91 -8.93 21.32
CA VAL A 220 21.60 -8.94 20.02
C VAL A 220 20.79 -8.18 18.97
N VAL A 221 21.49 -7.61 18.00
CA VAL A 221 20.90 -7.02 16.79
C VAL A 221 21.31 -7.89 15.61
N LEU A 222 20.34 -8.49 14.93
CA LEU A 222 20.56 -9.29 13.72
C LEU A 222 20.40 -8.40 12.48
N ILE A 223 21.40 -8.37 11.61
CA ILE A 223 21.38 -7.62 10.36
C ILE A 223 21.68 -8.58 9.21
N ASN A 224 20.72 -8.74 8.31
CA ASN A 224 20.90 -9.44 7.04
C ASN A 224 20.99 -8.42 5.91
N ALA A 225 21.98 -8.55 5.03
CA ALA A 225 22.20 -7.61 3.93
C ALA A 225 22.54 -8.32 2.63
N ILE A 226 22.12 -7.71 1.51
CA ILE A 226 22.41 -8.13 0.14
C ILE A 226 22.79 -6.93 -0.71
N TYR A 227 23.45 -7.17 -1.84
CA TYR A 227 23.61 -6.15 -2.88
C TYR A 227 22.30 -5.94 -3.64
N GLY A 228 22.02 -4.70 -4.01
CA GLY A 228 20.84 -4.33 -4.81
C GLY A 228 19.59 -3.98 -3.99
N LEU A 229 18.42 -4.19 -4.59
CA LEU A 229 17.13 -3.82 -4.02
C LEU A 229 16.68 -4.77 -2.91
N GLY A 230 16.09 -4.20 -1.84
CA GLY A 230 15.72 -4.94 -0.64
C GLY A 230 14.60 -5.96 -0.83
N GLU A 231 13.86 -5.90 -1.95
CA GLU A 231 12.79 -6.86 -2.26
C GLU A 231 13.31 -8.31 -2.34
N MET A 232 14.60 -8.52 -2.63
CA MET A 232 15.17 -9.86 -2.80
C MET A 232 15.52 -10.56 -1.47
N ILE A 233 15.51 -9.84 -0.34
CA ILE A 233 15.81 -10.37 1.00
C ILE A 233 14.60 -10.39 1.94
N VAL A 234 13.52 -9.69 1.56
CA VAL A 234 12.27 -9.58 2.34
C VAL A 234 11.38 -10.79 2.13
#